data_AF-A0A6J4FK00-F1
#
_entry.id   AF-A0A6J4FK00-F1
#
_cell.length_a   1.000
_cell.length_b   1.000
_cell.length_c   1.000
_cell.angle_alpha   90.00
_cell.angle_beta   90.00
_cell.angle_gamma   90.00
#
_symmetry.space_group_name_H-M   'P 1'
#
loop_
_entity.id
_entity.type
_entity.pdbx_description
1 polymer ?
#
loop_
_entity_poly.entity_id
_entity_poly.type
_entity_poly.pdbx_seq_one_letter_code
_entity_poly.pdbx_strand_id
1 'polypeptide(L)'
;MRRPFHHDGGFNWIATSPGLESGDTPEQPNRSSVILYEDGSPLAESHAPHAHIRTQGGGRYSHWGREIHFSSSDNSDPNANGRDYLARKEPNRVFEAGQFRRRIEPSEGQVDSIFCRCPVCLGLDHEVLFPSFHGEFVNGEYDGCAVCRFQTIVICRGCGAVFRNPVIPTLNQTHYQLPGNWDPVLFQDRFQRLADQIAPRVALAPGALYLDVGAGPGWLAETLRIFYPQMRTVLLEPSLAVATAIKRSGRDDVVIPSYIHDATLPQNAFSLISCCGVDYLFQNHRRDMAHICELLNEEGVFYIERNVFIEQKAYCQFPIRDLEDMFGPNNMMNLWLGRDQFVDYVNQFVDVFDVIDYVSDVAPDIIARPNQMRGVFGRKRRSERVGGSAPRNWYGDHILALRAKVKESSLADLRALAGDGIRKVAVSGSEPEVTALLALIQECGLFEVSRVEVAPVGQGGRDMGWLDDTLEVDGYLIASVEDQNRYLAQLRRAGLGGKALPCFRRGVSLFAGTTGDSGPLQIKAFLPHLIATLKTEEGER
;
A
#
# COMPACT_ATOMS: atom_id res chain seq x y z
N MET A 1 -27.76 -25.42 11.51
CA MET A 1 -28.73 -25.54 10.40
C MET A 1 -29.11 -27.01 10.25
N ARG A 2 -30.18 -27.36 9.54
CA ARG A 2 -30.59 -28.77 9.36
C ARG A 2 -30.42 -29.19 7.91
N ARG A 3 -29.79 -30.35 7.71
CA ARG A 3 -29.73 -31.05 6.42
C ARG A 3 -31.13 -31.58 6.03
N PRO A 4 -31.39 -31.81 4.74
CA PRO A 4 -30.50 -31.55 3.61
C PRO A 4 -30.47 -30.07 3.20
N PHE A 5 -29.31 -29.60 2.79
CA PHE A 5 -29.12 -28.30 2.13
C PHE A 5 -29.42 -28.43 0.63
N HIS A 6 -30.05 -27.40 0.05
CA HIS A 6 -30.42 -27.39 -1.35
C HIS A 6 -29.21 -27.01 -2.23
N HIS A 7 -28.88 -27.82 -3.24
CA HIS A 7 -27.80 -27.51 -4.18
C HIS A 7 -28.25 -26.44 -5.17
N ASP A 8 -27.47 -25.36 -5.32
CA ASP A 8 -27.78 -24.23 -6.21
C ASP A 8 -26.61 -23.92 -7.17
N GLY A 9 -26.08 -24.99 -7.78
CA GLY A 9 -25.05 -24.94 -8.81
C GLY A 9 -23.62 -24.77 -8.29
N GLY A 10 -22.66 -25.40 -8.96
CA GLY A 10 -21.24 -25.35 -8.57
C GLY A 10 -21.03 -25.81 -7.12
N PHE A 11 -20.35 -25.00 -6.32
CA PHE A 11 -20.12 -25.25 -4.90
C PHE A 11 -21.18 -24.63 -3.96
N ASN A 12 -22.26 -24.05 -4.49
CA ASN A 12 -23.25 -23.33 -3.70
C ASN A 12 -24.35 -24.24 -3.15
N TRP A 13 -24.61 -24.10 -1.86
CA TRP A 13 -25.65 -24.78 -1.10
C TRP A 13 -26.47 -23.77 -0.33
N ILE A 14 -27.78 -24.01 -0.25
CA ILE A 14 -28.74 -23.12 0.39
C ILE A 14 -29.29 -23.78 1.65
N ALA A 15 -29.23 -23.05 2.75
CA ALA A 15 -29.89 -23.39 3.99
C ALA A 15 -30.91 -22.31 4.37
N THR A 16 -32.16 -22.70 4.56
CA THR A 16 -33.19 -21.83 5.12
C THR A 16 -33.11 -21.85 6.64
N SER A 17 -33.05 -20.67 7.27
CA SER A 17 -33.05 -20.55 8.74
C SER A 17 -34.21 -19.66 9.20
N PRO A 18 -35.28 -20.23 9.78
CA PRO A 18 -36.46 -19.46 10.17
C PRO A 18 -36.20 -18.30 11.14
N GLY A 19 -35.11 -18.37 11.93
CA GLY A 19 -34.73 -17.36 12.93
C GLY A 19 -33.73 -16.30 12.46
N LEU A 20 -33.37 -16.27 11.18
CA LEU A 20 -32.46 -15.28 10.60
C LEU A 20 -33.25 -14.39 9.62
N GLU A 21 -33.82 -13.29 10.12
CA GLU A 21 -34.72 -12.41 9.35
C GLU A 21 -34.02 -11.19 8.73
N SER A 22 -32.71 -11.06 8.95
CA SER A 22 -31.96 -9.86 8.54
C SER A 22 -30.69 -10.15 7.74
N GLY A 23 -30.87 -10.80 6.59
CA GLY A 23 -29.82 -10.96 5.59
C GLY A 23 -29.48 -9.66 4.85
N ASP A 24 -28.41 -9.70 4.08
CA ASP A 24 -27.99 -8.66 3.16
C ASP A 24 -29.05 -8.43 2.07
N THR A 25 -29.03 -7.23 1.51
CA THR A 25 -29.83 -6.83 0.35
C THR A 25 -28.95 -6.10 -0.67
N PRO A 26 -29.40 -5.89 -1.91
CA PRO A 26 -28.65 -5.09 -2.88
C PRO A 26 -28.29 -3.69 -2.36
N GLU A 27 -29.17 -3.08 -1.56
CA GLU A 27 -29.00 -1.74 -1.00
C GLU A 27 -28.13 -1.74 0.27
N GLN A 28 -28.03 -2.87 0.96
CA GLN A 28 -27.26 -3.04 2.20
C GLN A 28 -26.50 -4.38 2.16
N PRO A 29 -25.41 -4.47 1.38
CA PRO A 29 -24.74 -5.75 1.08
C PRO A 29 -23.98 -6.37 2.27
N ASN A 30 -23.81 -5.62 3.38
CA ASN A 30 -23.08 -6.04 4.58
C ASN A 30 -23.93 -5.84 5.87
N ARG A 31 -25.26 -5.98 5.77
CA ARG A 31 -26.17 -5.77 6.92
C ARG A 31 -26.16 -6.95 7.89
N SER A 32 -25.96 -8.16 7.38
CA SER A 32 -26.02 -9.38 8.17
C SER A 32 -24.91 -9.44 9.23
N SER A 33 -25.25 -9.76 10.48
CA SER A 33 -24.28 -10.07 11.55
C SER A 33 -24.15 -11.58 11.81
N VAL A 34 -24.55 -12.40 10.85
CA VAL A 34 -24.54 -13.86 10.97
C VAL A 34 -23.16 -14.39 10.64
N ILE A 35 -22.61 -15.19 11.53
CA ILE A 35 -21.41 -15.99 11.26
C ILE A 35 -21.83 -17.44 11.01
N LEU A 36 -21.35 -17.99 9.89
CA LEU A 36 -21.49 -19.41 9.56
C LEU A 36 -20.26 -20.18 10.05
N TYR A 37 -20.50 -21.28 10.75
CA TYR A 37 -19.49 -22.18 11.28
C TYR A 37 -19.60 -23.56 10.62
N GLU A 38 -18.46 -24.19 10.37
CA GLU A 38 -18.26 -25.58 9.96
C GLU A 38 -17.40 -26.28 11.04
N ASP A 39 -17.93 -27.34 11.67
CA ASP A 39 -17.31 -28.06 12.80
C ASP A 39 -16.83 -27.13 13.93
N GLY A 40 -17.61 -26.08 14.20
CA GLY A 40 -17.32 -25.08 15.23
C GLY A 40 -16.27 -24.03 14.83
N SER A 41 -15.69 -24.11 13.63
CA SER A 41 -14.78 -23.10 13.06
C SER A 41 -15.55 -22.16 12.12
N PRO A 42 -15.36 -20.82 12.20
CA PRO A 42 -16.04 -19.89 11.30
C PRO A 42 -15.54 -20.08 9.87
N LEU A 43 -16.46 -20.04 8.92
CA LEU A 43 -16.16 -20.04 7.49
C LEU A 43 -15.62 -18.67 7.04
N ALA A 44 -14.75 -18.70 6.04
CA ALA A 44 -13.73 -17.68 5.81
C ALA A 44 -14.26 -16.34 5.28
N GLU A 45 -15.31 -16.33 4.48
CA GLU A 45 -15.74 -15.13 3.74
C GLU A 45 -17.27 -14.96 3.81
N SER A 46 -17.73 -13.98 4.58
CA SER A 46 -19.13 -13.56 4.65
C SER A 46 -19.46 -12.56 3.54
N HIS A 47 -20.76 -12.34 3.27
CA HIS A 47 -21.25 -11.40 2.26
C HIS A 47 -20.76 -11.70 0.83
N ALA A 48 -20.35 -12.94 0.55
CA ALA A 48 -19.78 -13.30 -0.73
C ALA A 48 -20.83 -13.23 -1.85
N PRO A 49 -20.53 -12.62 -3.02
CA PRO A 49 -21.43 -12.67 -4.17
C PRO A 49 -21.77 -14.12 -4.53
N HIS A 50 -23.05 -14.43 -4.78
CA HIS A 50 -23.48 -15.81 -5.03
C HIS A 50 -22.75 -16.46 -6.21
N ALA A 51 -22.33 -15.66 -7.20
CA ALA A 51 -21.49 -16.14 -8.30
C ALA A 51 -20.15 -16.73 -7.80
N HIS A 52 -19.48 -16.07 -6.85
CA HIS A 52 -18.22 -16.54 -6.28
C HIS A 52 -18.40 -17.81 -5.44
N ILE A 53 -19.52 -17.90 -4.71
CA ILE A 53 -19.85 -19.14 -3.97
C ILE A 53 -19.99 -20.31 -4.95
N ARG A 54 -20.64 -20.11 -6.10
CA ARG A 54 -20.81 -21.17 -7.12
C ARG A 54 -19.48 -21.57 -7.77
N THR A 55 -18.65 -20.60 -8.16
CA THR A 55 -17.47 -20.88 -9.00
C THR A 55 -16.19 -21.15 -8.21
N GLN A 56 -16.03 -20.56 -7.03
CA GLN A 56 -14.80 -20.65 -6.22
C GLN A 56 -15.01 -21.48 -4.95
N GLY A 57 -16.17 -21.35 -4.30
CA GLY A 57 -16.48 -22.03 -3.04
C GLY A 57 -15.47 -21.68 -1.94
N GLY A 58 -14.95 -22.68 -1.21
CA GLY A 58 -13.85 -22.54 -0.25
C GLY A 58 -14.27 -21.90 1.08
N GLY A 59 -15.45 -22.24 1.59
CA GLY A 59 -15.97 -21.63 2.82
C GLY A 59 -16.55 -20.22 2.62
N ARG A 60 -16.88 -19.83 1.39
CA ARG A 60 -17.62 -18.58 1.13
C ARG A 60 -19.09 -18.74 1.50
N TYR A 61 -19.70 -17.69 2.03
CA TYR A 61 -21.12 -17.66 2.30
C TYR A 61 -21.72 -16.25 2.23
N SER A 62 -23.03 -16.21 2.02
CA SER A 62 -23.87 -15.01 2.01
C SER A 62 -25.16 -15.31 2.75
N HIS A 63 -25.53 -14.44 3.68
CA HIS A 63 -26.84 -14.48 4.31
C HIS A 63 -27.74 -13.52 3.54
N TRP A 64 -28.55 -14.05 2.62
CA TRP A 64 -29.39 -13.27 1.72
C TRP A 64 -30.86 -13.44 2.09
N GLY A 65 -31.51 -12.36 2.52
CA GLY A 65 -32.89 -12.43 3.01
C GLY A 65 -33.05 -13.35 4.24
N ARG A 66 -33.59 -14.56 4.04
CA ARG A 66 -33.80 -15.60 5.06
C ARG A 66 -32.98 -16.88 4.81
N GLU A 67 -32.09 -16.80 3.83
CA GLU A 67 -31.35 -17.93 3.29
C GLU A 67 -29.86 -17.71 3.50
N ILE A 68 -29.13 -18.80 3.73
CA ILE A 68 -27.68 -18.79 3.71
C ILE A 68 -27.23 -19.57 2.50
N HIS A 69 -26.63 -18.87 1.55
CA HIS A 69 -25.85 -19.45 0.46
C HIS A 69 -24.45 -19.73 0.98
N PHE A 70 -23.92 -20.93 0.80
CA PHE A 70 -22.58 -21.27 1.28
C PHE A 70 -21.94 -22.41 0.50
N SER A 71 -20.63 -22.50 0.59
CA SER A 71 -19.84 -23.68 0.24
C SER A 71 -19.14 -24.21 1.49
N SER A 72 -18.87 -25.52 1.56
CA SER A 72 -17.95 -26.07 2.57
C SER A 72 -16.53 -25.55 2.37
N SER A 73 -15.71 -25.63 3.42
CA SER A 73 -14.33 -25.11 3.40
C SER A 73 -13.42 -25.74 2.34
N ASP A 74 -13.69 -27.00 1.99
CA ASP A 74 -12.95 -27.80 0.99
C ASP A 74 -13.79 -28.17 -0.24
N ASN A 75 -14.94 -27.52 -0.43
CA ASN A 75 -15.88 -27.74 -1.53
C ASN A 75 -16.53 -29.14 -1.59
N SER A 76 -16.37 -29.96 -0.55
CA SER A 76 -17.10 -31.24 -0.40
C SER A 76 -18.60 -31.03 -0.20
N ASP A 77 -19.42 -32.00 -0.60
CA ASP A 77 -20.88 -31.94 -0.41
C ASP A 77 -21.24 -31.86 1.09
N PRO A 78 -21.84 -30.75 1.58
CA PRO A 78 -22.20 -30.55 2.98
C PRO A 78 -23.33 -31.47 3.46
N ASN A 79 -24.04 -32.17 2.57
CA ASN A 79 -25.00 -33.21 2.94
C ASN A 79 -24.33 -34.57 3.16
N ALA A 80 -23.14 -34.81 2.61
CA ALA A 80 -22.45 -36.10 2.65
C ALA A 80 -21.16 -36.07 3.50
N ASN A 81 -20.54 -34.91 3.73
CA ASN A 81 -19.22 -34.79 4.35
C ASN A 81 -19.17 -34.97 5.88
N GLY A 82 -20.31 -35.27 6.52
CA GLY A 82 -20.36 -35.52 7.98
C GLY A 82 -20.11 -34.31 8.90
N ARG A 83 -19.87 -33.11 8.38
CA ARG A 83 -19.59 -31.89 9.17
C ARG A 83 -20.83 -31.19 9.72
N ASP A 84 -20.70 -30.54 10.87
CA ASP A 84 -21.76 -29.77 11.50
C ASP A 84 -21.73 -28.30 11.06
N TYR A 85 -22.85 -27.80 10.54
CA TYR A 85 -23.00 -26.41 10.10
C TYR A 85 -23.92 -25.62 11.03
N LEU A 86 -23.41 -24.53 11.58
CA LEU A 86 -24.14 -23.67 12.51
C LEU A 86 -24.07 -22.22 12.03
N ALA A 87 -25.24 -21.60 11.83
CA ALA A 87 -25.33 -20.16 11.65
C ALA A 87 -25.74 -19.53 12.98
N ARG A 88 -24.92 -18.61 13.49
CA ARG A 88 -25.18 -17.89 14.74
C ARG A 88 -25.15 -16.40 14.47
N LYS A 89 -26.19 -15.70 14.93
CA LYS A 89 -26.14 -14.25 15.05
C LYS A 89 -25.18 -13.94 16.19
N GLU A 90 -24.00 -13.44 15.90
CA GLU A 90 -23.19 -12.85 16.96
C GLU A 90 -23.82 -11.50 17.31
N PRO A 91 -24.10 -11.21 18.59
CA PRO A 91 -24.19 -9.83 18.99
C PRO A 91 -22.81 -9.25 18.66
N ASN A 92 -22.76 -8.19 17.84
CA ASN A 92 -21.62 -7.30 17.86
C ASN A 92 -21.34 -7.08 19.35
N ARG A 93 -20.18 -7.53 19.85
CA ARG A 93 -19.73 -7.14 21.19
C ARG A 93 -19.34 -5.66 21.11
N VAL A 94 -20.36 -4.84 20.94
CA VAL A 94 -20.39 -3.44 21.33
C VAL A 94 -20.31 -3.52 22.85
N PHE A 95 -19.14 -3.21 23.41
CA PHE A 95 -19.07 -2.76 24.79
C PHE A 95 -20.16 -1.70 24.98
N GLU A 96 -21.03 -1.84 25.99
CA GLU A 96 -22.23 -1.02 26.19
C GLU A 96 -21.95 0.47 25.96
N ALA A 97 -22.23 0.93 24.74
CA ALA A 97 -22.15 2.30 24.28
C ALA A 97 -23.39 3.05 24.78
N GLY A 98 -23.49 3.17 26.11
CA GLY A 98 -24.66 3.74 26.79
C GLY A 98 -24.47 5.16 27.31
N GLN A 99 -23.24 5.68 27.44
CA GLN A 99 -23.05 7.01 28.08
C GLN A 99 -22.03 7.96 27.42
N PHE A 100 -21.37 7.59 26.32
CA PHE A 100 -20.53 8.54 25.58
C PHE A 100 -20.69 8.38 24.07
N ARG A 101 -21.93 8.57 23.56
CA ARG A 101 -22.11 8.96 22.16
C ARG A 101 -22.05 10.49 22.07
N ARG A 102 -20.84 11.05 21.97
CA ARG A 102 -20.71 12.17 21.02
C ARG A 102 -20.53 11.52 19.66
N ARG A 103 -21.63 11.53 18.89
CA ARG A 103 -21.58 11.42 17.44
C ARG A 103 -20.60 12.52 17.01
N ILE A 104 -19.38 12.16 16.64
CA ILE A 104 -18.56 13.07 15.84
C ILE A 104 -19.30 13.10 14.51
N GLU A 105 -20.11 14.13 14.31
CA GLU A 105 -20.67 14.45 13.00
C GLU A 105 -19.49 14.58 12.03
N PRO A 106 -19.63 14.13 10.76
CA PRO A 106 -18.60 14.36 9.76
C PRO A 106 -18.27 15.86 9.79
N SER A 107 -17.02 16.19 10.10
CA SER A 107 -16.56 17.56 10.18
C SER A 107 -16.99 18.29 8.92
N GLU A 108 -17.67 19.43 9.09
CA GLU A 108 -18.04 20.36 8.01
C GLU A 108 -16.89 20.45 6.98
N GLY A 109 -17.16 20.04 5.74
CA GLY A 109 -16.23 20.21 4.62
C GLY A 109 -15.78 18.95 3.86
N GLN A 110 -16.41 17.80 4.08
CA GLN A 110 -16.26 16.65 3.20
C GLN A 110 -17.09 16.90 1.93
N VAL A 111 -16.52 17.69 1.00
CA VAL A 111 -17.10 17.92 -0.31
C VAL A 111 -17.10 16.59 -1.07
N ASP A 112 -18.19 16.31 -1.79
CA ASP A 112 -18.39 15.20 -2.74
C ASP A 112 -17.41 15.26 -3.92
N SER A 113 -16.11 15.32 -3.66
CA SER A 113 -15.06 15.26 -4.66
C SER A 113 -14.39 13.91 -4.61
N ILE A 114 -14.21 13.29 -5.78
CA ILE A 114 -13.32 12.13 -5.90
C ILE A 114 -11.90 12.49 -5.48
N PHE A 115 -11.47 13.75 -5.57
CA PHE A 115 -10.12 14.16 -5.19
C PHE A 115 -9.99 14.39 -3.69
N CYS A 116 -8.98 13.77 -3.10
CA CYS A 116 -8.71 13.84 -1.67
C CYS A 116 -7.90 15.10 -1.32
N ARG A 117 -8.19 15.69 -0.16
CA ARG A 117 -7.29 16.67 0.49
C ARG A 117 -5.96 15.99 0.84
N CYS A 118 -4.89 16.77 0.88
CA CYS A 118 -3.60 16.29 1.36
C CYS A 118 -3.75 15.65 2.76
N PRO A 119 -3.30 14.40 2.99
CA PRO A 119 -3.44 13.72 4.28
C PRO A 119 -2.54 14.33 5.37
N VAL A 120 -1.66 15.26 5.01
CA VAL A 120 -0.77 15.96 5.94
C VAL A 120 -1.33 17.31 6.32
N CYS A 121 -1.47 18.24 5.38
CA CYS A 121 -1.87 19.62 5.68
C CYS A 121 -3.36 19.92 5.45
N LEU A 122 -4.13 18.96 4.93
CA LEU A 122 -5.54 19.13 4.52
C LEU A 122 -5.79 20.15 3.40
N GLY A 123 -4.72 20.66 2.78
CA GLY A 123 -4.78 21.53 1.60
C GLY A 123 -5.27 20.80 0.35
N LEU A 124 -5.84 21.58 -0.57
CA LEU A 124 -6.33 21.10 -1.88
C LEU A 124 -5.35 21.38 -3.01
N ASP A 125 -4.32 22.19 -2.79
CA ASP A 125 -3.36 22.57 -3.82
C ASP A 125 -2.25 21.51 -3.97
N HIS A 126 -2.20 20.90 -5.16
CA HIS A 126 -1.28 19.83 -5.48
C HIS A 126 -0.84 19.88 -6.94
N GLU A 127 0.38 19.41 -7.19
CA GLU A 127 0.97 19.22 -8.51
C GLU A 127 0.97 17.72 -8.83
N VAL A 128 0.53 17.36 -10.05
CA VAL A 128 0.56 15.99 -10.54
C VAL A 128 1.99 15.63 -10.92
N LEU A 129 2.52 14.55 -10.37
CA LEU A 129 3.85 14.03 -10.72
C LEU A 129 3.74 13.04 -11.88
N PHE A 130 2.93 11.98 -11.72
CA PHE A 130 2.71 10.94 -12.73
C PHE A 130 1.44 10.12 -12.45
N PRO A 131 0.86 9.46 -13.46
CA PRO A 131 -0.22 8.49 -13.24
C PRO A 131 0.22 7.28 -12.41
N SER A 132 -0.69 6.66 -11.68
CA SER A 132 -0.47 5.33 -11.08
C SER A 132 -0.52 4.25 -12.17
N PHE A 133 0.40 3.29 -12.12
CA PHE A 133 0.56 2.27 -13.17
C PHE A 133 0.05 0.87 -12.78
N HIS A 134 -0.72 0.77 -11.71
CA HIS A 134 -1.19 -0.54 -11.25
C HIS A 134 -2.14 -1.18 -12.28
N GLY A 135 -1.84 -2.43 -12.67
CA GLY A 135 -2.75 -3.27 -13.43
C GLY A 135 -2.60 -4.70 -12.95
N GLU A 136 -3.73 -5.37 -12.75
CA GLU A 136 -3.74 -6.80 -12.45
C GLU A 136 -3.31 -7.58 -13.69
N PHE A 137 -2.51 -8.62 -13.47
CA PHE A 137 -2.23 -9.62 -14.49
C PHE A 137 -3.30 -10.71 -14.38
N VAL A 138 -4.14 -10.81 -15.40
CA VAL A 138 -5.12 -11.89 -15.54
C VAL A 138 -4.61 -12.81 -16.63
N ASN A 139 -4.33 -14.08 -16.31
CA ASN A 139 -3.83 -15.09 -17.26
C ASN A 139 -2.53 -14.70 -18.00
N GLY A 140 -1.62 -13.97 -17.36
CA GLY A 140 -0.36 -13.54 -17.98
C GLY A 140 -0.50 -12.35 -18.93
N GLU A 141 -1.71 -11.81 -19.10
CA GLU A 141 -1.97 -10.56 -19.81
C GLU A 141 -2.23 -9.43 -18.81
N TYR A 142 -1.67 -8.25 -19.10
CA TYR A 142 -1.92 -7.04 -18.32
C TYR A 142 -3.32 -6.53 -18.68
N ASP A 143 -4.30 -6.74 -17.80
CA ASP A 143 -5.68 -6.29 -18.01
C ASP A 143 -5.83 -4.78 -17.68
N GLY A 144 -4.83 -4.19 -17.00
CA GLY A 144 -4.81 -2.77 -16.71
C GLY A 144 -6.08 -2.36 -15.97
N CYS A 145 -6.23 -2.85 -14.73
CA CYS A 145 -7.36 -2.58 -13.84
C CYS A 145 -7.92 -1.17 -14.07
N ALA A 146 -9.15 -1.09 -14.61
CA ALA A 146 -9.75 0.17 -15.04
C ALA A 146 -9.79 1.23 -13.92
N VAL A 147 -9.78 0.79 -12.66
CA VAL A 147 -9.80 1.60 -11.44
C VAL A 147 -8.48 2.38 -11.23
N CYS A 148 -7.34 1.82 -11.65
CA CYS A 148 -6.02 2.43 -11.44
C CYS A 148 -5.71 3.55 -12.43
N ARG A 149 -6.42 3.59 -13.57
CA ARG A 149 -6.29 4.64 -14.60
C ARG A 149 -6.69 6.04 -14.10
N PHE A 150 -7.38 6.13 -12.96
CA PHE A 150 -7.83 7.39 -12.37
C PHE A 150 -6.96 7.86 -11.20
N GLN A 151 -6.06 7.02 -10.67
CA GLN A 151 -5.16 7.43 -9.59
C GLN A 151 -3.93 8.13 -10.14
N THR A 152 -3.62 9.29 -9.58
CA THR A 152 -2.37 10.02 -9.86
C THR A 152 -1.51 10.07 -8.61
N ILE A 153 -0.20 10.14 -8.79
CA ILE A 153 0.75 10.46 -7.73
C ILE A 153 0.96 11.96 -7.78
N VAL A 154 0.70 12.63 -6.66
CA VAL A 154 0.72 14.09 -6.56
C VAL A 154 1.62 14.54 -5.42
N ILE A 155 2.19 15.74 -5.52
CA ILE A 155 2.86 16.42 -4.42
C ILE A 155 2.00 17.61 -3.95
N CYS A 156 1.81 17.76 -2.65
CA CYS A 156 1.10 18.90 -2.10
C CYS A 156 1.97 20.16 -2.11
N ARG A 157 1.48 21.27 -2.70
CA ARG A 157 2.20 22.56 -2.69
C ARG A 157 2.24 23.22 -1.31
N GLY A 158 1.30 22.88 -0.43
CA GLY A 158 1.21 23.44 0.91
C GLY A 158 2.15 22.82 1.95
N CYS A 159 2.61 21.57 1.73
CA CYS A 159 3.47 20.90 2.70
C CYS A 159 4.59 20.06 2.11
N GLY A 160 4.57 19.73 0.81
CA GLY A 160 5.57 18.88 0.15
C GLY A 160 5.36 17.38 0.29
N ALA A 161 4.26 16.92 0.89
CA ALA A 161 3.96 15.49 0.98
C ALA A 161 3.58 14.92 -0.39
N VAL A 162 4.02 13.71 -0.71
CA VAL A 162 3.65 13.00 -1.95
C VAL A 162 2.65 11.90 -1.61
N PHE A 163 1.53 11.82 -2.34
CA PHE A 163 0.47 10.88 -2.03
C PHE A 163 -0.33 10.48 -3.28
N ARG A 164 -1.11 9.40 -3.15
CA ARG A 164 -2.06 8.96 -4.19
C ARG A 164 -3.32 9.82 -4.16
N ASN A 165 -3.80 10.24 -5.33
CA ASN A 165 -5.04 10.99 -5.47
C ASN A 165 -5.88 10.50 -6.67
N PRO A 166 -7.08 9.94 -6.46
CA PRO A 166 -7.66 9.55 -5.16
C PRO A 166 -6.90 8.41 -4.48
N VAL A 167 -7.03 8.31 -3.16
CA VAL A 167 -6.75 7.05 -2.44
C VAL A 167 -7.93 6.11 -2.65
N ILE A 168 -7.66 4.86 -3.03
CA ILE A 168 -8.69 3.84 -3.25
C ILE A 168 -8.51 2.74 -2.19
N PRO A 169 -9.26 2.78 -1.07
CA PRO A 169 -9.02 1.91 0.08
C PRO A 169 -9.12 0.42 -0.24
N THR A 170 -9.98 0.03 -1.19
CA THR A 170 -10.19 -1.38 -1.58
C THR A 170 -8.94 -2.04 -2.19
N LEU A 171 -8.06 -1.26 -2.83
CA LEU A 171 -6.79 -1.78 -3.38
C LEU A 171 -5.77 -2.11 -2.29
N ASN A 172 -5.91 -1.56 -1.08
CA ASN A 172 -4.99 -1.80 0.04
C ASN A 172 -5.36 -3.05 0.85
N GLN A 173 -6.59 -3.55 0.72
CA GLN A 173 -7.11 -4.64 1.56
C GLN A 173 -6.57 -6.03 1.16
N THR A 174 -6.14 -6.21 -0.09
CA THR A 174 -5.66 -7.50 -0.63
C THR A 174 -4.32 -7.95 -0.06
N HIS A 175 -3.54 -7.06 0.57
CA HIS A 175 -2.17 -7.35 0.96
C HIS A 175 -2.03 -8.09 2.30
N TYR A 176 -2.85 -7.79 3.30
CA TYR A 176 -2.74 -8.39 4.64
C TYR A 176 -3.13 -9.88 4.71
N GLN A 177 -3.68 -10.42 3.62
CA GLN A 177 -4.15 -11.80 3.55
C GLN A 177 -3.13 -12.77 2.94
N LEU A 178 -1.98 -12.27 2.47
CA LEU A 178 -0.89 -13.09 1.97
C LEU A 178 0.15 -13.30 3.09
N PRO A 179 0.17 -14.43 3.80
CA PRO A 179 1.22 -14.73 4.76
C PRO A 179 2.55 -14.94 4.01
N GLY A 180 3.34 -13.89 3.88
CA GLY A 180 4.63 -13.92 3.19
C GLY A 180 5.81 -13.95 4.17
N ASN A 181 6.52 -15.09 4.24
CA ASN A 181 7.89 -15.30 4.71
C ASN A 181 8.39 -14.44 5.89
N TRP A 182 7.82 -14.64 7.07
CA TRP A 182 8.47 -14.22 8.31
C TRP A 182 9.60 -15.21 8.62
N ASP A 183 10.85 -14.90 8.24
CA ASP A 183 12.03 -15.65 8.71
C ASP A 183 12.27 -15.33 10.19
N PRO A 184 12.00 -16.28 11.12
CA PRO A 184 12.08 -15.99 12.55
C PRO A 184 13.45 -15.49 12.99
N VAL A 185 14.53 -15.97 12.37
CA VAL A 185 15.90 -15.63 12.77
C VAL A 185 16.23 -14.18 12.44
N LEU A 186 15.93 -13.79 11.19
CA LEU A 186 16.21 -12.48 10.64
C LEU A 186 15.43 -11.37 11.37
N PHE A 187 14.18 -11.64 11.71
CA PHE A 187 13.30 -10.68 12.38
C PHE A 187 13.51 -10.62 13.90
N GLN A 188 13.88 -11.72 14.57
CA GLN A 188 14.19 -11.70 16.00
C GLN A 188 15.31 -10.72 16.34
N ASP A 189 16.40 -10.72 15.59
CA ASP A 189 17.51 -9.77 15.79
C ASP A 189 17.06 -8.31 15.61
N ARG A 190 16.23 -8.03 14.59
CA ARG A 190 15.64 -6.70 14.40
C ARG A 190 14.82 -6.29 15.63
N PHE A 191 13.93 -7.16 16.11
CA PHE A 191 13.06 -6.82 17.23
C PHE A 191 13.81 -6.72 18.56
N GLN A 192 14.92 -7.46 18.72
CA GLN A 192 15.86 -7.25 19.83
C GLN A 192 16.48 -5.85 19.78
N ARG A 193 17.06 -5.45 18.63
CA ARG A 193 17.62 -4.11 18.45
C ARG A 193 16.59 -3.00 18.72
N LEU A 194 15.35 -3.19 18.25
CA LEU A 194 14.24 -2.27 18.52
C LEU A 194 13.91 -2.18 20.01
N ALA A 195 13.79 -3.31 20.71
CA ALA A 195 13.51 -3.32 22.14
C ALA A 195 14.63 -2.65 22.95
N ASP A 196 15.90 -2.88 22.58
CA ASP A 196 17.06 -2.24 23.20
C ASP A 196 17.06 -0.71 22.98
N GLN A 197 16.47 -0.23 21.89
CA GLN A 197 16.30 1.19 21.61
C GLN A 197 15.10 1.79 22.35
N ILE A 198 13.98 1.07 22.43
CA ILE A 198 12.74 1.54 23.06
C ILE A 198 12.87 1.54 24.58
N ALA A 199 13.40 0.47 25.17
CA ALA A 199 13.37 0.27 26.62
C ALA A 199 14.03 1.39 27.44
N PRO A 200 15.18 1.98 27.03
CA PRO A 200 15.79 3.09 27.75
C PRO A 200 14.98 4.41 27.71
N ARG A 201 14.00 4.53 26.80
CA ARG A 201 13.23 5.76 26.55
C ARG A 201 11.82 5.72 27.14
N VAL A 202 11.41 4.56 27.65
CA VAL A 202 10.07 4.31 28.15
C VAL A 202 10.15 3.75 29.57
N ALA A 203 9.28 4.22 30.45
CA ALA A 203 9.10 3.64 31.77
C ALA A 203 7.70 3.06 31.87
N LEU A 204 7.59 1.74 32.05
CA LEU A 204 6.32 1.05 32.20
C LEU A 204 6.16 0.54 33.65
N ALA A 205 5.12 1.02 34.33
CA ALA A 205 4.73 0.48 35.62
C ALA A 205 4.19 -0.96 35.48
N PRO A 206 4.22 -1.77 36.55
CA PRO A 206 3.53 -3.06 36.57
C PRO A 206 2.07 -2.93 36.14
N GLY A 207 1.63 -3.78 35.21
CA GLY A 207 0.27 -3.77 34.66
C GLY A 207 0.01 -2.69 33.61
N ALA A 208 1.00 -1.86 33.27
CA ALA A 208 0.87 -0.85 32.22
C ALA A 208 0.48 -1.48 30.88
N LEU A 209 -0.38 -0.79 30.13
CA LEU A 209 -0.84 -1.24 28.82
C LEU A 209 0.10 -0.79 27.70
N TYR A 210 0.53 -1.76 26.89
CA TYR A 210 1.28 -1.58 25.65
C TYR A 210 0.39 -1.97 24.46
N LEU A 211 0.29 -1.09 23.44
CA LEU A 211 -0.36 -1.36 22.17
C LEU A 211 0.68 -1.45 21.05
N ASP A 212 0.64 -2.55 20.29
CA ASP A 212 1.44 -2.74 19.08
C ASP A 212 0.52 -2.68 17.85
N VAL A 213 0.66 -1.61 17.04
CA VAL A 213 -0.14 -1.39 15.83
C VAL A 213 0.54 -2.07 14.66
N GLY A 214 -0.16 -3.02 14.01
CA GLY A 214 0.41 -3.84 12.95
C GLY A 214 1.45 -4.82 13.51
N ALA A 215 1.07 -5.52 14.58
CA ALA A 215 1.99 -6.29 15.42
C ALA A 215 2.67 -7.47 14.70
N GLY A 216 2.19 -7.89 13.53
CA GLY A 216 2.66 -9.10 12.87
C GLY A 216 2.57 -10.30 13.82
N PRO A 217 3.58 -11.16 13.90
CA PRO A 217 3.63 -12.27 14.87
C PRO A 217 3.73 -11.85 16.35
N GLY A 218 3.81 -10.55 16.67
CA GLY A 218 3.90 -10.04 18.04
C GLY A 218 5.31 -10.14 18.65
N TRP A 219 6.36 -10.29 17.86
CA TRP A 219 7.73 -10.47 18.36
C TRP A 219 8.27 -9.25 19.11
N LEU A 220 7.96 -8.02 18.69
CA LEU A 220 8.36 -6.83 19.43
C LEU A 220 7.80 -6.84 20.86
N ALA A 221 6.51 -7.18 21.01
CA ALA A 221 5.88 -7.31 22.32
C ALA A 221 6.53 -8.40 23.19
N GLU A 222 6.94 -9.51 22.59
CA GLU A 222 7.64 -10.60 23.29
C GLU A 222 9.01 -10.15 23.77
N THR A 223 9.78 -9.49 22.92
CA THR A 223 11.10 -8.97 23.28
C THR A 223 11.00 -7.89 24.37
N LEU A 224 10.02 -6.98 24.29
CA LEU A 224 9.82 -5.94 25.30
C LEU A 224 9.44 -6.52 26.67
N ARG A 225 8.88 -7.74 26.76
CA ARG A 225 8.60 -8.40 28.05
C ARG A 225 9.86 -8.73 28.84
N ILE A 226 11.02 -8.84 28.19
CA ILE A 226 12.32 -9.02 28.86
C ILE A 226 12.60 -7.81 29.78
N PHE A 227 12.25 -6.60 29.32
CA PHE A 227 12.42 -5.36 30.06
C PHE A 227 11.22 -5.07 30.99
N TYR A 228 10.01 -5.44 30.56
CA TYR A 228 8.76 -5.14 31.26
C TYR A 228 7.89 -6.40 31.47
N PRO A 229 8.29 -7.31 32.37
CA PRO A 229 7.65 -8.62 32.52
C PRO A 229 6.19 -8.56 32.99
N GLN A 230 5.78 -7.44 33.59
CA GLN A 230 4.42 -7.23 34.10
C GLN A 230 3.57 -6.34 33.19
N MET A 231 4.04 -5.98 31.99
CA MET A 231 3.22 -5.20 31.06
C MET A 231 2.08 -6.06 30.51
N ARG A 232 0.94 -5.41 30.25
CA ARG A 232 -0.19 -6.02 29.56
C ARG A 232 -0.19 -5.57 28.11
N THR A 233 -0.34 -6.50 27.20
CA THR A 233 -0.12 -6.28 25.78
C THR A 233 -1.43 -6.37 25.01
N VAL A 234 -1.62 -5.42 24.10
CA VAL A 234 -2.69 -5.41 23.10
C VAL A 234 -2.02 -5.41 21.72
N LEU A 235 -2.30 -6.43 20.92
CA LEU A 235 -1.73 -6.60 19.59
C LEU A 235 -2.83 -6.38 18.56
N LEU A 236 -2.64 -5.38 17.72
CA LEU A 236 -3.58 -5.02 16.66
C LEU A 236 -3.02 -5.51 15.32
N GLU A 237 -3.62 -6.55 14.76
CA GLU A 237 -3.12 -7.24 13.56
C GLU A 237 -4.27 -7.60 12.62
N PRO A 238 -4.50 -6.85 11.52
CA PRO A 238 -5.65 -7.06 10.63
C PRO A 238 -5.62 -8.40 9.89
N SER A 239 -4.45 -9.05 9.73
CA SER A 239 -4.36 -10.39 9.15
C SER A 239 -4.94 -11.44 10.10
N LEU A 240 -6.12 -11.97 9.78
CA LEU A 240 -6.76 -13.01 10.59
C LEU A 240 -5.88 -14.26 10.73
N ALA A 241 -5.11 -14.62 9.70
CA ALA A 241 -4.19 -15.75 9.74
C ALA A 241 -3.08 -15.53 10.78
N VAL A 242 -2.43 -14.35 10.76
CA VAL A 242 -1.38 -13.99 11.72
C VAL A 242 -1.95 -13.86 13.13
N ALA A 243 -3.06 -13.13 13.31
CA ALA A 243 -3.74 -12.99 14.59
C ALA A 243 -4.16 -14.34 15.20
N THR A 244 -4.61 -15.29 14.37
CA THR A 244 -4.94 -16.65 14.80
C THR A 244 -3.69 -17.42 15.21
N ALA A 245 -2.58 -17.28 14.49
CA ALA A 245 -1.30 -17.90 14.85
C ALA A 245 -0.79 -17.40 16.20
N ILE A 246 -0.87 -16.09 16.48
CA ILE A 246 -0.52 -15.51 17.79
C ILE A 246 -1.38 -16.13 18.89
N LYS A 247 -2.71 -16.19 18.71
CA LYS A 247 -3.62 -16.79 19.72
C LYS A 247 -3.30 -18.26 20.00
N ARG A 248 -2.88 -19.02 18.99
CA ARG A 248 -2.49 -20.43 19.13
C ARG A 248 -1.16 -20.64 19.85
N SER A 249 -0.29 -19.64 19.89
CA SER A 249 0.99 -19.72 20.60
C SER A 249 0.85 -19.81 22.13
N GLY A 250 -0.34 -19.58 22.68
CA GLY A 250 -0.60 -19.61 24.13
C GLY A 250 -0.12 -18.36 24.88
N ARG A 251 0.31 -17.32 24.16
CA ARG A 251 0.70 -16.04 24.74
C ARG A 251 -0.49 -15.33 25.38
N ASP A 252 -0.28 -14.75 26.57
CA ASP A 252 -1.27 -13.94 27.30
C ASP A 252 -1.34 -12.50 26.72
N ASP A 253 -1.58 -12.41 25.41
CA ASP A 253 -1.76 -11.17 24.68
C ASP A 253 -3.25 -10.95 24.35
N VAL A 254 -3.72 -9.71 24.43
CA VAL A 254 -5.03 -9.34 23.85
C VAL A 254 -4.85 -9.10 22.35
N VAL A 255 -5.23 -10.06 21.51
CA VAL A 255 -5.07 -9.96 20.04
C VAL A 255 -6.38 -9.54 19.37
N ILE A 256 -6.36 -8.38 18.70
CA ILE A 256 -7.49 -7.77 18.00
C ILE A 256 -7.26 -7.83 16.49
N PRO A 257 -8.03 -8.64 15.73
CA PRO A 257 -7.88 -8.74 14.29
C PRO A 257 -8.56 -7.57 13.56
N SER A 258 -7.95 -6.38 13.62
CA SER A 258 -8.57 -5.15 13.12
C SER A 258 -7.51 -4.11 12.71
N TYR A 259 -7.93 -3.13 11.91
CA TYR A 259 -7.15 -1.92 11.63
C TYR A 259 -7.32 -0.89 12.75
N ILE A 260 -6.40 0.07 12.84
CA ILE A 260 -6.43 1.10 13.90
C ILE A 260 -7.67 2.01 13.83
N HIS A 261 -8.19 2.30 12.64
CA HIS A 261 -9.40 3.10 12.47
C HIS A 261 -10.71 2.36 12.77
N ASP A 262 -10.68 1.03 12.81
CA ASP A 262 -11.86 0.18 13.06
C ASP A 262 -11.88 -0.38 14.49
N ALA A 263 -10.72 -0.45 15.14
CA ALA A 263 -10.59 -1.01 16.48
C ALA A 263 -11.27 -0.13 17.54
N THR A 264 -12.05 -0.76 18.42
CA THR A 264 -12.56 -0.10 19.63
C THR A 264 -11.57 -0.31 20.77
N LEU A 265 -10.84 0.76 21.12
CA LEU A 265 -9.76 0.74 22.12
C LEU A 265 -10.05 1.75 23.24
N PRO A 266 -9.60 1.49 24.49
CA PRO A 266 -9.80 2.42 25.59
C PRO A 266 -8.97 3.69 25.40
N GLN A 267 -9.62 4.85 25.50
CA GLN A 267 -8.95 6.15 25.46
C GLN A 267 -8.14 6.38 26.75
N ASN A 268 -7.07 7.17 26.65
CA ASN A 268 -6.22 7.58 27.77
C ASN A 268 -5.68 6.42 28.62
N ALA A 269 -5.40 5.28 28.01
CA ALA A 269 -5.12 4.03 28.71
C ALA A 269 -3.69 3.52 28.51
N PHE A 270 -3.10 3.76 27.33
CA PHE A 270 -1.85 3.12 26.93
C PHE A 270 -0.63 3.93 27.38
N SER A 271 0.32 3.27 28.03
CA SER A 271 1.59 3.87 28.47
C SER A 271 2.65 3.82 27.37
N LEU A 272 2.54 2.86 26.45
CA LEU A 272 3.34 2.77 25.24
C LEU A 272 2.44 2.37 24.07
N ILE A 273 2.56 3.06 22.95
CA ILE A 273 2.03 2.61 21.66
C ILE A 273 3.19 2.56 20.67
N SER A 274 3.30 1.49 19.89
CA SER A 274 4.28 1.37 18.81
C SER A 274 3.58 1.22 17.44
N CYS A 275 4.23 1.73 16.40
CA CYS A 275 3.82 1.57 15.00
C CYS A 275 5.09 1.40 14.15
N CYS A 276 5.48 0.16 13.87
CA CYS A 276 6.80 -0.15 13.31
C CYS A 276 6.70 -0.63 11.86
N GLY A 277 6.86 0.28 10.90
CA GLY A 277 6.86 -0.06 9.47
C GLY A 277 5.48 -0.42 8.93
N VAL A 278 4.41 0.18 9.44
CA VAL A 278 3.03 -0.05 8.99
C VAL A 278 2.22 1.22 8.75
N ASP A 279 2.76 2.40 9.04
CA ASP A 279 2.05 3.69 8.93
C ASP A 279 1.65 4.02 7.47
N TYR A 280 2.46 3.59 6.51
CA TYR A 280 2.15 3.72 5.08
C TYR A 280 0.87 2.98 4.64
N LEU A 281 0.34 2.09 5.49
CA LEU A 281 -0.90 1.33 5.29
C LEU A 281 -2.12 2.02 5.93
N PHE A 282 -1.94 3.14 6.62
CA PHE A 282 -3.05 3.90 7.18
C PHE A 282 -3.94 4.47 6.06
N GLN A 283 -5.24 4.19 6.13
CA GLN A 283 -6.20 4.67 5.12
C GLN A 283 -6.39 6.18 5.23
N ASN A 284 -6.42 6.72 6.45
CA ASN A 284 -6.42 8.14 6.71
C ASN A 284 -5.35 8.46 7.74
N HIS A 285 -4.14 8.69 7.25
CA HIS A 285 -2.95 8.84 8.08
C HIS A 285 -3.11 9.87 9.21
N ARG A 286 -3.69 11.05 8.95
CA ARG A 286 -3.91 12.07 10.00
C ARG A 286 -4.96 11.66 11.02
N ARG A 287 -6.07 11.07 10.59
CA ARG A 287 -7.09 10.56 11.50
C ARG A 287 -6.54 9.46 12.40
N ASP A 288 -5.78 8.53 11.81
CA ASP A 288 -5.25 7.37 12.52
C ASP A 288 -4.16 7.79 13.52
N MET A 289 -3.30 8.75 13.15
CA MET A 289 -2.33 9.37 14.07
C MET A 289 -3.01 10.13 15.22
N ALA A 290 -4.07 10.89 14.93
CA ALA A 290 -4.84 11.59 15.97
C ALA A 290 -5.51 10.58 16.91
N HIS A 291 -6.10 9.51 16.37
CA HIS A 291 -6.72 8.45 17.15
C HIS A 291 -5.70 7.78 18.09
N ILE A 292 -4.51 7.42 17.59
CA ILE A 292 -3.41 6.88 18.42
C ILE A 292 -3.10 7.80 19.61
N CYS A 293 -3.09 9.11 19.40
CA CYS A 293 -2.79 10.07 20.48
C CYS A 293 -3.90 10.15 21.54
N GLU A 294 -5.16 9.91 21.17
CA GLU A 294 -6.28 9.81 22.12
C GLU A 294 -6.16 8.56 23.01
N LEU A 295 -5.53 7.49 22.51
CA LEU A 295 -5.34 6.24 23.23
C LEU A 295 -4.23 6.31 24.29
N LEU A 296 -3.19 7.13 24.06
CA LEU A 296 -2.10 7.35 25.03
C LEU A 296 -2.64 7.92 26.33
N ASN A 297 -2.13 7.47 27.48
CA ASN A 297 -2.35 8.15 28.76
C ASN A 297 -1.50 9.44 28.86
N GLU A 298 -1.65 10.21 29.95
CA GLU A 298 -1.00 11.53 30.10
C GLU A 298 0.54 11.49 30.02
N GLU A 299 1.15 10.39 30.46
CA GLU A 299 2.60 10.17 30.41
C GLU A 299 3.00 9.18 29.31
N GLY A 300 2.05 8.88 28.41
CA GLY A 300 2.19 7.84 27.40
C GLY A 300 3.22 8.22 26.35
N VAL A 301 4.00 7.23 25.93
CA VAL A 301 4.98 7.36 24.86
C VAL A 301 4.45 6.70 23.58
N PHE A 302 4.57 7.42 22.47
CA PHE A 302 4.37 6.88 21.14
C PHE A 302 5.71 6.68 20.45
N TYR A 303 5.92 5.49 19.91
CA TYR A 303 7.03 5.16 19.03
C TYR A 303 6.51 4.83 17.63
N ILE A 304 7.03 5.50 16.61
CA ILE A 304 6.71 5.21 15.21
C ILE A 304 7.98 5.13 14.38
N GLU A 305 8.04 4.15 13.47
CA GLU A 305 9.21 3.90 12.65
C GLU A 305 8.88 3.72 11.17
N ARG A 306 9.73 4.28 10.32
CA ARG A 306 9.69 4.13 8.86
C ARG A 306 11.03 3.72 8.28
N ASN A 307 10.96 3.04 7.13
CA ASN A 307 12.10 2.59 6.33
C ASN A 307 12.01 3.01 4.86
N VAL A 308 11.18 4.01 4.55
CA VAL A 308 10.82 4.36 3.17
C VAL A 308 11.07 5.83 2.91
N PHE A 309 12.26 6.14 2.39
CA PHE A 309 12.65 7.49 1.95
C PHE A 309 13.38 7.41 0.60
N ILE A 310 13.20 8.40 -0.27
CA ILE A 310 13.76 8.37 -1.64
C ILE A 310 15.29 8.55 -1.65
N GLU A 311 15.83 9.23 -0.64
CA GLU A 311 17.27 9.28 -0.40
C GLU A 311 17.86 7.91 -0.04
N GLN A 312 17.00 6.94 0.29
CA GLN A 312 17.37 5.60 0.72
C GLN A 312 17.01 4.56 -0.34
N LYS A 313 17.92 3.62 -0.58
CA LYS A 313 17.72 2.53 -1.53
C LYS A 313 17.20 1.30 -0.79
N ALA A 314 15.90 1.23 -0.49
CA ALA A 314 15.32 0.03 0.11
C ALA A 314 13.79 0.01 0.16
N TYR A 315 13.20 -1.03 -0.42
CA TYR A 315 11.96 -1.66 0.04
C TYR A 315 12.12 -3.17 -0.17
N CYS A 316 11.44 -3.99 0.63
CA CYS A 316 11.57 -5.44 0.63
C CYS A 316 11.72 -6.02 -0.79
N GLN A 317 12.84 -6.72 -1.01
CA GLN A 317 13.24 -7.41 -2.24
C GLN A 317 13.85 -6.55 -3.37
N PHE A 318 13.67 -5.22 -3.42
CA PHE A 318 14.16 -4.38 -4.54
C PHE A 318 14.64 -2.97 -4.16
N PRO A 319 15.67 -2.43 -4.83
CA PRO A 319 16.14 -1.06 -4.58
C PRO A 319 15.09 -0.03 -5.03
N ILE A 320 14.68 0.87 -4.12
CA ILE A 320 14.00 2.12 -4.47
C ILE A 320 15.04 3.11 -5.01
N ARG A 321 14.87 3.59 -6.23
CA ARG A 321 15.70 4.64 -6.85
C ARG A 321 14.97 5.97 -6.93
N ASP A 322 13.64 5.95 -6.98
CA ASP A 322 12.76 7.12 -7.13
C ASP A 322 11.32 6.82 -6.67
N LEU A 323 10.42 7.80 -6.82
CA LEU A 323 9.00 7.66 -6.50
C LEU A 323 8.30 6.58 -7.30
N GLU A 324 8.74 6.27 -8.52
CA GLU A 324 8.10 5.27 -9.35
C GLU A 324 8.34 3.86 -8.81
N ASP A 325 9.54 3.57 -8.31
CA ASP A 325 9.79 2.30 -7.60
C ASP A 325 8.90 2.16 -6.36
N MET A 326 8.58 3.28 -5.73
CA MET A 326 7.87 3.33 -4.45
C MET A 326 6.35 3.42 -4.58
N PHE A 327 5.81 4.02 -5.65
CA PHE A 327 4.37 4.18 -5.91
C PHE A 327 3.90 3.48 -7.19
N GLY A 328 4.76 3.14 -8.15
CA GLY A 328 4.36 2.56 -9.43
C GLY A 328 3.74 1.16 -9.26
N PRO A 329 4.55 0.13 -8.92
CA PRO A 329 4.06 -1.24 -8.71
C PRO A 329 3.52 -1.47 -7.29
N ASN A 330 3.84 -0.59 -6.33
CA ASN A 330 3.46 -0.75 -4.93
C ASN A 330 2.09 -0.11 -4.64
N ASN A 331 1.01 -0.88 -4.73
CA ASN A 331 -0.34 -0.42 -4.39
C ASN A 331 -0.50 -0.03 -2.92
N MET A 332 0.36 -0.49 -2.01
CA MET A 332 0.24 -0.19 -0.58
C MET A 332 0.70 1.20 -0.18
N MET A 333 1.67 1.76 -0.91
CA MET A 333 2.21 3.05 -0.55
C MET A 333 1.22 4.15 -0.92
N ASN A 334 0.62 4.80 0.08
CA ASN A 334 -0.34 5.89 -0.12
C ASN A 334 0.24 7.27 0.19
N LEU A 335 1.26 7.34 1.05
CA LEU A 335 1.84 8.58 1.54
C LEU A 335 3.35 8.45 1.72
N TRP A 336 4.07 9.35 1.08
CA TRP A 336 5.49 9.58 1.31
C TRP A 336 5.73 10.94 1.95
N LEU A 337 6.65 10.92 2.91
CA LEU A 337 7.18 12.10 3.59
C LEU A 337 8.70 12.08 3.49
N GLY A 338 9.29 13.26 3.34
CA GLY A 338 10.74 13.42 3.53
C GLY A 338 11.17 13.05 4.95
N ARG A 339 12.45 12.73 5.16
CA ARG A 339 12.98 12.24 6.44
C ARG A 339 12.70 13.19 7.61
N ASP A 340 12.89 14.48 7.39
CA ASP A 340 12.67 15.52 8.40
C ASP A 340 11.21 15.98 8.41
N GLN A 341 10.54 16.02 7.26
CA GLN A 341 9.10 16.23 7.19
C GLN A 341 8.33 15.20 8.01
N PHE A 342 8.78 13.94 8.04
CA PHE A 342 8.18 12.89 8.85
C PHE A 342 8.25 13.22 10.36
N VAL A 343 9.40 13.70 10.84
CA VAL A 343 9.55 14.13 12.24
C VAL A 343 8.66 15.32 12.56
N ASP A 344 8.67 16.36 11.71
CA ASP A 344 7.79 17.52 11.84
C ASP A 344 6.30 17.12 11.83
N TYR A 345 5.96 16.14 11.01
CA TYR A 345 4.61 15.62 10.92
C TYR A 345 4.20 14.89 12.20
N VAL A 346 5.01 13.96 12.70
CA VAL A 346 4.75 13.26 13.97
C VAL A 346 4.65 14.27 15.12
N ASN A 347 5.50 15.31 15.12
CA ASN A 347 5.48 16.36 16.13
C ASN A 347 4.18 17.18 16.17
N GLN A 348 3.35 17.16 15.12
CA GLN A 348 2.01 17.78 15.18
C GLN A 348 1.05 17.03 16.11
N PHE A 349 1.34 15.77 16.44
CA PHE A 349 0.45 14.92 17.22
C PHE A 349 0.97 14.65 18.64
N VAL A 350 2.27 14.50 18.77
CA VAL A 350 2.98 14.23 20.03
C VAL A 350 4.12 15.23 20.22
N ASP A 351 4.57 15.44 21.45
CA ASP A 351 5.79 16.20 21.74
C ASP A 351 7.01 15.30 21.49
N VAL A 352 7.61 15.43 20.31
CA VAL A 352 8.78 14.63 19.92
C VAL A 352 9.95 14.97 20.83
N PHE A 353 10.53 13.94 21.45
CA PHE A 353 11.66 14.11 22.38
C PHE A 353 12.91 13.33 21.97
N ASP A 354 12.80 12.38 21.04
CA ASP A 354 13.97 11.70 20.49
C ASP A 354 13.69 11.16 19.08
N VAL A 355 14.73 11.07 18.28
CA VAL A 355 14.73 10.50 16.92
C VAL A 355 15.94 9.61 16.79
N ILE A 356 15.73 8.38 16.35
CA ILE A 356 16.79 7.40 16.14
C ILE A 356 16.89 7.06 14.66
N ASP A 357 18.14 6.99 14.20
CA ASP A 357 18.47 6.53 12.86
C ASP A 357 19.37 5.31 12.99
N TYR A 358 18.98 4.21 12.36
CA TYR A 358 19.76 2.98 12.41
C TYR A 358 19.63 2.16 11.14
N VAL A 359 20.49 1.17 11.01
CA VAL A 359 20.57 0.30 9.83
C VAL A 359 20.06 -1.09 10.19
N SER A 360 19.18 -1.64 9.36
CA SER A 360 18.53 -2.93 9.55
C SER A 360 18.91 -3.87 8.41
N ASP A 361 19.69 -4.89 8.72
CA ASP A 361 20.28 -5.85 7.75
C ASP A 361 19.33 -7.02 7.42
N VAL A 362 18.02 -6.80 7.54
CA VAL A 362 16.93 -7.79 7.42
C VAL A 362 16.65 -8.10 5.95
N ALA A 363 17.58 -7.81 5.04
CA ALA A 363 17.47 -8.15 3.63
C ALA A 363 18.29 -9.42 3.39
N PRO A 364 17.75 -10.44 2.69
CA PRO A 364 18.56 -11.60 2.32
C PRO A 364 19.81 -11.16 1.55
N ASP A 365 20.93 -11.88 1.71
CA ASP A 365 22.29 -11.60 1.18
C ASP A 365 22.35 -11.17 -0.30
N ILE A 366 21.29 -11.42 -1.05
CA ILE A 366 21.07 -11.05 -2.45
C ILE A 366 21.02 -9.52 -2.64
N ILE A 367 20.65 -8.74 -1.60
CA ILE A 367 20.57 -7.28 -1.67
C ILE A 367 21.77 -6.71 -0.93
N ALA A 368 22.84 -6.39 -1.67
CA ALA A 368 24.12 -5.89 -1.16
C ALA A 368 24.06 -4.48 -0.50
N ARG A 369 22.92 -4.04 0.06
CA ARG A 369 22.73 -2.71 0.65
C ARG A 369 21.73 -2.76 1.82
N PRO A 370 22.04 -2.11 2.95
CA PRO A 370 21.23 -2.28 4.15
C PRO A 370 20.10 -1.22 4.25
N ASN A 371 18.99 -1.57 4.92
CA ASN A 371 17.84 -0.68 5.08
C ASN A 371 18.12 0.38 6.14
N GLN A 372 17.90 1.66 5.84
CA GLN A 372 17.93 2.69 6.87
C GLN A 372 16.54 2.87 7.47
N MET A 373 16.49 2.89 8.79
CA MET A 373 15.29 3.06 9.58
C MET A 373 15.37 4.41 10.29
N ARG A 374 14.23 5.10 10.39
CA ARG A 374 14.07 6.24 11.29
C ARG A 374 12.91 5.98 12.24
N GLY A 375 13.23 5.89 13.52
CA GLY A 375 12.28 5.82 14.62
C GLY A 375 12.09 7.20 15.27
N VAL A 376 10.86 7.53 15.65
CA VAL A 376 10.51 8.80 16.29
C VAL A 376 9.77 8.51 17.59
N PHE A 377 10.24 9.11 18.67
CA PHE A 377 9.62 9.04 19.99
C PHE A 377 8.92 10.36 20.32
N GLY A 378 7.67 10.27 20.77
CA GLY A 378 6.95 11.44 21.27
C GLY A 378 6.11 11.14 22.50
N ARG A 379 5.91 12.14 23.36
CA ARG A 379 4.99 12.08 24.49
C ARG A 379 3.65 12.67 24.11
N LYS A 380 2.58 12.24 24.80
CA LYS A 380 1.27 12.87 24.63
C LYS A 380 1.33 14.37 24.95
N ARG A 381 0.77 15.19 24.05
CA ARG A 381 0.61 16.64 24.27
C ARG A 381 -0.41 16.89 25.39
N ARG A 382 -0.04 17.74 26.37
CA ARG A 382 -0.88 17.98 27.57
C ARG A 382 -2.07 18.93 27.36
N SER A 383 -2.05 19.85 26.38
CA SER A 383 -3.09 20.90 26.32
C SER A 383 -3.37 21.55 24.96
N GLU A 384 -2.84 21.03 23.85
CA GLU A 384 -3.07 21.61 22.52
C GLU A 384 -3.99 20.71 21.67
N ARG A 385 -4.78 21.33 20.77
CA ARG A 385 -5.45 20.57 19.70
C ARG A 385 -4.36 19.87 18.87
N VAL A 386 -4.34 18.55 18.95
CA VAL A 386 -3.56 17.65 18.08
C VAL A 386 -3.79 18.07 16.62
N GLY A 387 -2.72 18.38 15.90
CA GLY A 387 -2.79 18.81 14.49
C GLY A 387 -3.37 20.22 14.27
N GLY A 388 -3.17 21.17 15.18
CA GLY A 388 -3.65 22.55 15.00
C GLY A 388 -2.75 23.47 14.16
N SER A 389 -1.43 23.21 14.11
CA SER A 389 -0.47 24.05 13.39
C SER A 389 -0.34 23.64 11.92
N ALA A 390 -0.25 24.63 11.02
CA ALA A 390 0.12 24.36 9.64
C ALA A 390 1.53 23.73 9.61
N PRO A 391 1.73 22.58 8.93
CA PRO A 391 3.05 22.01 8.77
C PRO A 391 3.99 23.00 8.06
N ARG A 392 5.28 22.90 8.35
CA ARG A 392 6.31 23.51 7.51
C ARG A 392 6.08 23.10 6.05
N ASN A 393 6.27 24.05 5.13
CA ASN A 393 6.18 23.75 3.71
C ASN A 393 7.52 23.21 3.20
N TRP A 394 7.53 21.94 2.80
CA TRP A 394 8.70 21.26 2.24
C TRP A 394 8.66 21.14 0.71
N TYR A 395 7.66 21.72 0.04
CA TYR A 395 7.43 21.53 -1.40
C TYR A 395 8.67 21.89 -2.24
N GLY A 396 9.30 23.04 -1.98
CA GLY A 396 10.48 23.48 -2.75
C GLY A 396 11.66 22.52 -2.63
N ASP A 397 12.01 22.13 -1.41
CA ASP A 397 13.11 21.19 -1.16
C ASP A 397 12.81 19.81 -1.77
N HIS A 398 11.57 19.34 -1.60
CA HIS A 398 11.16 18.02 -2.08
C HIS A 398 11.09 17.97 -3.61
N ILE A 399 10.48 18.96 -4.28
CA ILE A 399 10.35 18.90 -5.74
C ILE A 399 11.73 18.93 -6.42
N LEU A 400 12.69 19.68 -5.89
CA LEU A 400 14.07 19.70 -6.38
C LEU A 400 14.77 18.36 -6.16
N ALA A 401 14.66 17.79 -4.96
CA ALA A 401 15.24 16.48 -4.64
C ALA A 401 14.64 15.36 -5.52
N LEU A 402 13.33 15.40 -5.73
CA LEU A 402 12.61 14.48 -6.60
C LEU A 402 13.13 14.57 -8.04
N ARG A 403 13.19 15.78 -8.61
CA ARG A 403 13.70 15.99 -9.98
C ARG A 403 15.14 15.49 -10.13
N ALA A 404 16.00 15.74 -9.15
CA ALA A 404 17.38 15.25 -9.17
C ALA A 404 17.44 13.72 -9.15
N LYS A 405 16.61 13.06 -8.32
CA LYS A 405 16.56 11.59 -8.21
C LYS A 405 16.10 10.92 -9.49
N VAL A 406 15.13 11.53 -10.14
CA VAL A 406 14.58 11.07 -11.41
C VAL A 406 15.61 11.18 -12.51
N LYS A 407 16.31 12.32 -12.59
CA LYS A 407 17.42 12.49 -13.52
C LYS A 407 18.50 11.42 -13.29
N GLU A 408 18.89 11.19 -12.03
CA GLU A 408 19.88 10.17 -11.66
C GLU A 408 19.44 8.76 -12.10
N SER A 409 18.19 8.38 -11.84
CA SER A 409 17.67 7.05 -12.18
C SER A 409 17.52 6.85 -13.68
N SER A 410 17.00 7.85 -14.42
CA SER A 410 16.90 7.79 -15.88
C SER A 410 18.27 7.66 -16.55
N LEU A 411 19.29 8.39 -16.09
CA LEU A 411 20.66 8.25 -16.59
C LEU A 411 21.25 6.87 -16.29
N ALA A 412 20.95 6.28 -15.13
CA ALA A 412 21.39 4.93 -14.80
C ALA A 412 20.77 3.88 -15.73
N ASP A 413 19.49 4.02 -16.07
CA ASP A 413 18.81 3.09 -16.98
C ASP A 413 19.31 3.24 -18.43
N LEU A 414 19.57 4.47 -18.89
CA LEU A 414 20.23 4.71 -20.17
C LEU A 414 21.61 4.04 -20.23
N ARG A 415 22.42 4.15 -19.17
CA ARG A 415 23.72 3.46 -19.12
C ARG A 415 23.57 1.94 -19.14
N ALA A 416 22.53 1.41 -18.50
CA ALA A 416 22.26 -0.02 -18.51
C ALA A 416 21.88 -0.52 -19.91
N LEU A 417 21.04 0.21 -20.66
CA LEU A 417 20.72 -0.11 -22.06
C LEU A 417 21.96 -0.10 -22.96
N ALA A 418 22.82 0.90 -22.77
CA ALA A 418 24.09 0.97 -23.46
C ALA A 418 25.02 -0.22 -23.11
N GLY A 419 24.93 -0.74 -21.88
CA GLY A 419 25.60 -1.97 -21.46
C GLY A 419 25.10 -3.22 -22.18
N ASP A 420 23.80 -3.26 -22.50
CA ASP A 420 23.14 -4.34 -23.24
C ASP A 420 23.37 -4.27 -24.76
N GLY A 421 24.18 -3.34 -25.24
CA GLY A 421 24.59 -3.23 -26.64
C GLY A 421 23.71 -2.32 -27.51
N ILE A 422 22.70 -1.67 -26.94
CA ILE A 422 21.89 -0.66 -27.63
C ILE A 422 22.73 0.60 -27.85
N ARG A 423 22.85 1.07 -29.10
CA ARG A 423 23.66 2.23 -29.48
C ARG A 423 22.92 3.25 -30.34
N LYS A 424 21.95 2.83 -31.15
CA LYS A 424 21.15 3.69 -32.02
C LYS A 424 19.71 3.69 -31.55
N VAL A 425 19.18 4.85 -31.17
CA VAL A 425 17.81 4.96 -30.66
C VAL A 425 16.99 6.00 -31.42
N ALA A 426 15.72 5.69 -31.66
CA ALA A 426 14.74 6.63 -32.16
C ALA A 426 13.87 7.15 -31.00
N VAL A 427 13.65 8.46 -30.90
CA VAL A 427 12.79 9.06 -29.87
C VAL A 427 11.50 9.60 -30.47
N SER A 428 10.37 9.31 -29.83
CA SER A 428 9.03 9.79 -30.20
C SER A 428 8.21 10.19 -28.96
N GLY A 429 7.16 11.00 -29.11
CA GLY A 429 6.24 11.41 -28.05
C GLY A 429 5.82 12.89 -28.19
N SER A 430 5.27 13.47 -27.12
CA SER A 430 4.89 14.88 -27.11
C SER A 430 6.10 15.82 -26.94
N GLU A 431 6.05 17.02 -27.53
CA GLU A 431 7.15 17.99 -27.61
C GLU A 431 7.92 18.26 -26.30
N PRO A 432 7.28 18.55 -25.15
CA PRO A 432 8.04 18.81 -23.91
C PRO A 432 8.76 17.56 -23.41
N GLU A 433 8.19 16.39 -23.67
CA GLU A 433 8.68 15.12 -23.15
C GLU A 433 9.82 14.55 -23.99
N VAL A 434 9.68 14.65 -25.31
CA VAL A 434 10.75 14.32 -26.26
C VAL A 434 11.96 15.20 -26.00
N THR A 435 11.76 16.51 -25.79
CA THR A 435 12.86 17.44 -25.50
C THR A 435 13.62 17.03 -24.23
N ALA A 436 12.89 16.71 -23.15
CA ALA A 436 13.45 16.24 -21.90
C ALA A 436 14.27 14.94 -22.06
N LEU A 437 13.71 13.94 -22.74
CA LEU A 437 14.38 12.67 -22.97
C LEU A 437 15.62 12.81 -23.87
N LEU A 438 15.54 13.62 -24.92
CA LEU A 438 16.68 13.92 -25.79
C LEU A 438 17.83 14.59 -25.00
N ALA A 439 17.52 15.51 -24.10
CA ALA A 439 18.53 16.13 -23.24
C ALA A 439 19.24 15.09 -22.34
N LEU A 440 18.49 14.14 -21.77
CA LEU A 440 19.07 13.05 -20.97
C LEU A 440 19.95 12.10 -21.82
N ILE A 441 19.51 11.77 -23.03
CA ILE A 441 20.28 10.92 -23.96
C ILE A 441 21.59 11.61 -24.34
N GLN A 442 21.52 12.90 -24.67
CA GLN A 442 22.69 13.74 -24.96
C GLN A 442 23.65 13.81 -23.78
N GLU A 443 23.14 14.03 -22.56
CA GLU A 443 23.94 14.03 -21.34
C GLU A 443 24.59 12.66 -21.05
N CYS A 444 23.89 11.57 -21.38
CA CYS A 444 24.42 10.22 -21.24
C CYS A 444 25.60 9.98 -22.20
N GLY A 445 25.53 10.50 -23.43
CA GLY A 445 26.63 10.48 -24.40
C GLY A 445 26.98 9.08 -24.95
N LEU A 446 26.09 8.10 -24.78
CA LEU A 446 26.32 6.69 -25.15
C LEU A 446 25.52 6.22 -26.37
N PHE A 447 24.72 7.11 -26.99
CA PHE A 447 23.78 6.77 -28.05
C PHE A 447 23.90 7.71 -29.25
N GLU A 448 23.74 7.15 -30.45
CA GLU A 448 23.30 7.86 -31.64
C GLU A 448 21.77 7.99 -31.56
N VAL A 449 21.23 9.19 -31.81
CA VAL A 449 19.81 9.48 -31.61
C VAL A 449 19.17 10.09 -32.85
N SER A 450 18.05 9.52 -33.26
CA SER A 450 17.16 10.04 -34.30
C SER A 450 15.85 10.47 -33.67
N ARG A 451 15.33 11.64 -34.06
CA ARG A 451 13.99 12.08 -33.66
C ARG A 451 12.98 11.59 -34.69
N VAL A 452 11.88 11.00 -34.24
CA VAL A 452 10.79 10.52 -35.09
C VAL A 452 9.52 11.28 -34.72
N GLU A 453 8.96 12.01 -35.68
CA GLU A 453 7.64 12.61 -35.53
C GLU A 453 6.58 11.52 -35.71
N VAL A 454 5.75 11.31 -34.70
CA VAL A 454 4.59 10.41 -34.80
C VAL A 454 3.37 11.25 -35.10
N ALA A 455 2.79 11.05 -36.28
CA ALA A 455 1.50 11.63 -36.61
C ALA A 455 0.44 11.14 -35.60
N PRO A 456 -0.45 12.01 -35.09
CA PRO A 456 -1.48 11.60 -34.15
C PRO A 456 -2.35 10.50 -34.78
N VAL A 457 -2.45 9.37 -34.09
CA VAL A 457 -3.27 8.23 -34.51
C VAL A 457 -4.72 8.67 -34.55
N GLY A 458 -5.32 8.74 -35.74
CA GLY A 458 -6.76 9.00 -35.90
C GLY A 458 -7.60 7.96 -35.15
N GLN A 459 -8.72 8.38 -34.56
CA GLN A 459 -9.66 7.48 -33.89
C GLN A 459 -10.18 6.44 -34.89
N GLY A 460 -9.58 5.24 -34.91
CA GLY A 460 -10.04 4.08 -35.69
C GLY A 460 -9.09 3.52 -36.75
N GLY A 461 -7.88 4.04 -36.93
CA GLY A 461 -6.95 3.55 -37.97
C GLY A 461 -6.14 2.31 -37.57
N ARG A 462 -6.07 1.31 -38.47
CA ARG A 462 -5.14 0.16 -38.41
C ARG A 462 -3.75 0.48 -39.01
N ASP A 463 -3.44 1.75 -39.29
CA ASP A 463 -2.22 2.10 -40.02
C ASP A 463 -1.03 2.36 -39.11
N MET A 464 -0.01 1.51 -39.29
CA MET A 464 1.32 1.54 -38.70
C MET A 464 2.24 2.60 -39.37
N GLY A 465 1.69 3.70 -39.91
CA GLY A 465 2.41 4.65 -40.77
C GLY A 465 3.43 5.56 -40.06
N TRP A 466 3.92 5.17 -38.88
CA TRP A 466 4.78 6.00 -38.02
C TRP A 466 6.01 5.26 -37.47
N LEU A 467 6.03 3.93 -37.51
CA LEU A 467 7.27 3.16 -37.40
C LEU A 467 7.89 3.22 -38.79
N ASP A 468 8.83 4.14 -38.98
CA ASP A 468 9.66 4.14 -40.17
C ASP A 468 10.55 2.89 -40.13
N ASP A 469 10.09 1.83 -40.79
CA ASP A 469 10.78 0.56 -40.91
C ASP A 469 12.08 0.68 -41.72
N THR A 470 12.34 1.86 -42.31
CA THR A 470 13.61 2.22 -42.96
C THR A 470 14.66 2.76 -41.98
N LEU A 471 14.28 3.17 -40.76
CA LEU A 471 15.22 3.60 -39.72
C LEU A 471 16.00 2.42 -39.16
N GLU A 472 17.30 2.41 -39.40
CA GLU A 472 18.24 1.42 -38.85
C GLU A 472 18.62 1.78 -37.39
N VAL A 473 17.69 1.52 -36.45
CA VAL A 473 17.88 1.74 -35.01
C VAL A 473 17.80 0.44 -34.22
N ASP A 474 18.52 0.40 -33.09
CA ASP A 474 18.52 -0.73 -32.13
C ASP A 474 17.28 -0.72 -31.24
N GLY A 475 16.67 0.45 -31.01
CA GLY A 475 15.46 0.57 -30.21
C GLY A 475 14.69 1.88 -30.39
N TYR A 476 13.39 1.81 -30.16
CA TYR A 476 12.49 2.98 -30.10
C TYR A 476 12.20 3.36 -28.65
N LEU A 477 12.43 4.62 -28.29
CA LEU A 477 12.13 5.22 -27.00
C LEU A 477 10.95 6.16 -27.14
N ILE A 478 9.88 5.93 -26.37
CA ILE A 478 8.68 6.76 -26.43
C ILE A 478 8.59 7.57 -25.15
N ALA A 479 8.65 8.89 -25.26
CA ALA A 479 8.62 9.80 -24.12
C ALA A 479 7.23 9.88 -23.47
N SER A 480 6.14 9.74 -24.25
CA SER A 480 4.77 9.96 -23.79
C SER A 480 4.10 8.74 -23.16
N VAL A 481 3.55 8.92 -21.95
CA VAL A 481 2.84 7.86 -21.20
C VAL A 481 1.57 7.39 -21.91
N GLU A 482 0.82 8.35 -22.45
CA GLU A 482 -0.41 8.08 -23.18
C GLU A 482 -0.13 7.27 -24.45
N ASP A 483 0.93 7.64 -25.17
CA ASP A 483 1.32 6.98 -26.42
C ASP A 483 1.90 5.59 -26.16
N GLN A 484 2.64 5.41 -25.08
CA GLN A 484 3.19 4.12 -24.71
C GLN A 484 2.13 3.05 -24.41
N ASN A 485 1.07 3.40 -23.68
CA ASN A 485 -0.07 2.49 -23.42
C ASN A 485 -0.80 2.11 -24.71
N ARG A 486 -0.97 3.08 -25.61
CA ARG A 486 -1.60 2.88 -26.93
C ARG A 486 -0.74 1.99 -27.83
N TYR A 487 0.58 2.11 -27.74
CA TYR A 487 1.55 1.46 -28.62
C TYR A 487 1.83 0.00 -28.30
N LEU A 488 1.94 -0.37 -27.01
CA LEU A 488 2.18 -1.75 -26.58
C LEU A 488 1.15 -2.73 -27.18
N ALA A 489 -0.12 -2.32 -27.22
CA ALA A 489 -1.19 -3.12 -27.81
C ALA A 489 -1.06 -3.27 -29.34
N GLN A 490 -0.52 -2.26 -30.03
CA GLN A 490 -0.37 -2.25 -31.48
C GLN A 490 0.86 -3.03 -31.94
N LEU A 491 2.00 -2.86 -31.27
CA LEU A 491 3.24 -3.60 -31.55
C LEU A 491 3.11 -5.11 -31.44
N ARG A 492 2.40 -5.58 -30.41
CA ARG A 492 2.12 -7.01 -30.22
C ARG A 492 1.33 -7.57 -31.40
N ARG A 493 0.39 -6.80 -31.94
CA ARG A 493 -0.40 -7.18 -33.14
C ARG A 493 0.44 -7.18 -34.41
N ALA A 494 1.52 -6.39 -34.47
CA ALA A 494 2.39 -6.26 -35.64
C ALA A 494 3.61 -7.18 -35.65
N GLY A 495 3.82 -8.03 -34.62
CA GLY A 495 4.98 -8.91 -34.54
C GLY A 495 6.32 -8.20 -34.27
N LEU A 496 6.29 -6.90 -33.95
CA LEU A 496 7.47 -6.06 -33.69
C LEU A 496 7.82 -5.92 -32.20
N GLY A 497 7.19 -6.73 -31.33
CA GLY A 497 7.35 -6.66 -29.87
C GLY A 497 8.79 -6.84 -29.36
N GLY A 498 9.71 -7.38 -30.17
CA GLY A 498 11.12 -7.55 -29.82
C GLY A 498 12.04 -6.36 -30.13
N LYS A 499 11.62 -5.40 -30.96
CA LYS A 499 12.39 -4.17 -31.29
C LYS A 499 11.92 -2.93 -30.54
N ALA A 500 10.72 -3.00 -29.98
CA ALA A 500 10.23 -1.97 -29.10
C ALA A 500 10.76 -2.23 -27.70
N LEU A 501 11.59 -1.30 -27.21
CA LEU A 501 11.96 -1.27 -25.82
C LEU A 501 10.86 -0.49 -25.09
N PRO A 502 9.90 -1.16 -24.41
CA PRO A 502 8.97 -0.42 -23.57
C PRO A 502 9.77 0.41 -22.56
N CYS A 503 9.32 1.61 -22.20
CA CYS A 503 9.91 2.34 -21.07
C CYS A 503 9.32 1.82 -19.73
N PHE A 504 8.23 1.05 -19.80
CA PHE A 504 7.88 -0.12 -18.99
C PHE A 504 8.17 -0.18 -17.48
N ARG A 505 9.34 -0.63 -17.04
CA ARG A 505 9.46 -1.67 -15.98
C ARG A 505 8.45 -2.83 -16.13
N ARG A 506 8.94 -4.00 -16.54
CA ARG A 506 8.20 -5.27 -16.57
C ARG A 506 7.90 -5.54 -15.11
N GLY A 507 6.62 -5.74 -14.78
CA GLY A 507 6.14 -5.88 -13.42
C GLY A 507 6.92 -6.92 -12.63
N VAL A 508 7.96 -6.48 -11.95
CA VAL A 508 8.48 -7.20 -10.80
C VAL A 508 7.49 -6.87 -9.71
N SER A 509 6.57 -7.78 -9.47
CA SER A 509 5.77 -7.73 -8.26
C SER A 509 6.76 -7.67 -7.10
N LEU A 510 6.69 -6.61 -6.29
CA LEU A 510 7.47 -6.50 -5.05
C LEU A 510 7.19 -7.68 -4.08
N PHE A 511 6.18 -8.51 -4.39
CA PHE A 511 5.68 -9.60 -3.53
C PHE A 511 5.52 -10.96 -4.24
N ALA A 512 6.03 -11.17 -5.46
CA ALA A 512 6.01 -12.48 -6.11
C ALA A 512 7.42 -12.95 -6.48
N GLY A 513 7.89 -13.97 -5.77
CA GLY A 513 9.16 -14.66 -6.01
C GLY A 513 9.18 -15.51 -7.28
N THR A 514 9.03 -14.90 -8.44
CA THR A 514 9.35 -15.53 -9.72
C THR A 514 10.49 -14.79 -10.39
N THR A 515 11.70 -15.19 -10.02
CA THR A 515 12.89 -15.08 -10.86
C THR A 515 12.67 -15.82 -12.16
N GLY A 516 13.00 -15.20 -13.29
CA GLY A 516 13.18 -15.91 -14.55
C GLY A 516 12.35 -15.34 -15.68
N ASP A 517 12.68 -14.13 -16.12
CA ASP A 517 12.51 -13.80 -17.53
C ASP A 517 13.34 -12.54 -17.85
N SER A 518 14.38 -12.71 -18.66
CA SER A 518 15.16 -11.65 -19.31
C SER A 518 14.27 -10.91 -20.31
N GLY A 519 13.31 -10.15 -19.79
CA GLY A 519 12.51 -9.22 -20.56
C GLY A 519 13.34 -8.02 -21.02
N PRO A 520 12.89 -7.30 -22.06
CA PRO A 520 13.61 -6.14 -22.58
C PRO A 520 13.82 -5.10 -21.47
N LEU A 521 15.07 -4.64 -21.36
CA LEU A 521 15.51 -3.61 -20.44
C LEU A 521 14.78 -2.29 -20.74
N GLN A 522 14.35 -1.59 -19.69
CA GLN A 522 13.42 -0.45 -19.78
C GLN A 522 14.06 0.81 -19.22
N ILE A 523 13.90 1.94 -19.90
CA ILE A 523 14.25 3.26 -19.34
C ILE A 523 13.07 3.79 -18.55
N LYS A 524 13.30 4.19 -17.30
CA LYS A 524 12.40 5.10 -16.60
C LYS A 524 12.41 6.47 -17.27
N ALA A 525 11.69 6.60 -18.38
CA ALA A 525 11.53 7.89 -19.05
C ALA A 525 10.41 8.72 -18.39
N PHE A 526 9.79 8.23 -17.32
CA PHE A 526 8.40 8.55 -16.95
C PHE A 526 8.16 9.72 -16.03
N LEU A 527 9.11 10.63 -15.97
CA LEU A 527 8.83 11.94 -15.41
C LEU A 527 9.11 13.07 -16.39
N PRO A 528 8.68 12.96 -17.67
CA PRO A 528 8.78 14.10 -18.56
C PRO A 528 7.99 15.30 -18.03
N HIS A 529 6.94 15.14 -17.23
CA HIS A 529 6.27 16.28 -16.61
C HIS A 529 7.15 16.98 -15.55
N LEU A 530 7.76 16.21 -14.64
CA LEU A 530 8.69 16.75 -13.62
C LEU A 530 9.97 17.31 -14.24
N ILE A 531 10.46 16.72 -15.34
CA ILE A 531 11.63 17.19 -16.10
C ILE A 531 11.27 18.35 -17.03
N ALA A 532 10.12 18.34 -17.69
CA ALA A 532 9.66 19.47 -18.53
C ALA A 532 9.28 20.70 -17.70
N THR A 533 8.95 20.50 -16.41
CA THR A 533 8.80 21.60 -15.45
C THR A 533 10.14 22.04 -14.83
N LEU A 534 11.28 21.42 -15.18
CA LEU A 534 12.62 21.96 -14.91
C LEU A 534 12.95 23.19 -15.80
N LYS A 535 11.97 23.91 -16.37
CA LYS A 535 12.23 25.05 -17.26
C LYS A 535 13.27 26.00 -16.64
N THR A 536 14.47 25.95 -17.24
CA THR A 536 15.48 27.00 -17.36
C THR A 536 15.54 27.97 -16.18
N GLU A 537 16.29 27.62 -15.13
CA GLU A 537 16.76 28.59 -14.11
C GLU A 537 17.60 29.73 -14.72
N GLU A 538 17.92 29.69 -16.01
CA GLU A 538 18.49 30.82 -16.75
C GLU A 538 17.50 31.96 -17.03
N GLY A 539 16.21 31.83 -16.68
CA GLY A 539 15.19 32.85 -16.94
C GLY A 539 14.80 33.76 -15.76
N GLU A 540 15.23 33.47 -14.53
CA GLU A 540 14.84 34.25 -13.33
C GLU A 540 16.03 34.46 -12.36
N ARG A 541 17.15 34.95 -12.88
CA ARG A 541 18.21 35.60 -12.07
C ARG A 541 18.40 37.05 -12.45
#